data_AF-A0A7M5VDT6-F1
#
_entry.id   AF-A0A7M5VDT6-F1
#
_cell.length_a   1.000
_cell.length_b   1.000
_cell.length_c   1.000
_cell.angle_alpha   90.00
_cell.angle_beta   90.00
_cell.angle_gamma   90.00
#
_symmetry.space_group_name_H-M   'P 1'
#
loop_
_entity.id
_entity.type
_entity.pdbx_description
1 polymer ?
#
loop_
_entity_poly.entity_id
_entity_poly.type
_entity_poly.pdbx_seq_one_letter_code
_entity_poly.pdbx_strand_id
1 'polypeptide(L)'
;MYNPNEALTRATIEWNLLSSDEKENYNSRAVDIIPPKFDELSAEAQKVKISMTRRKIIALCKEMESYGVDLLVLEADKERRGKNITAYGSEKAYDFWDNHDDLEWEFSCFMNGVSTKENRPLLSERKEVANLLNNRFRCMKIATRSTVPYKQISEGLFEVRGLPNGFYFKKPSACAIWELDLLKQHMDDITFMKCRPANVSSNDHQVMLQKMYRQLCRQLFRQMLRQMKEHQTTTKYRPRN
;
A
#
# COMPACT_ATOMS: atom_id res chain seq x y z
N MET A 1 -30.46 -22.96 -15.18
CA MET A 1 -29.57 -21.87 -15.64
C MET A 1 -30.31 -20.56 -15.48
N TYR A 2 -29.79 -19.62 -14.68
CA TYR A 2 -30.37 -18.28 -14.54
C TYR A 2 -29.97 -17.46 -15.77
N ASN A 3 -30.94 -17.06 -16.59
CA ASN A 3 -30.71 -16.20 -17.74
C ASN A 3 -30.96 -14.73 -17.34
N PRO A 4 -29.91 -13.91 -17.16
CA PRO A 4 -30.06 -12.54 -16.67
C PRO A 4 -30.89 -11.65 -17.61
N ASN A 5 -30.94 -11.97 -18.91
CA ASN A 5 -31.76 -11.22 -19.86
C ASN A 5 -33.26 -11.45 -19.64
N GLU A 6 -33.70 -12.67 -19.35
CA GLU A 6 -35.11 -12.96 -19.04
C GLU A 6 -35.56 -12.35 -17.70
N ALA A 7 -34.64 -12.20 -16.76
CA ALA A 7 -34.92 -11.54 -15.48
C ALA A 7 -35.18 -10.04 -15.69
N LEU A 8 -34.38 -9.37 -16.53
CA LEU A 8 -34.56 -7.97 -16.93
C LEU A 8 -35.87 -7.74 -17.68
N THR A 9 -36.23 -8.63 -18.61
CA THR A 9 -37.51 -8.53 -19.34
C THR A 9 -38.70 -8.68 -18.39
N ARG A 10 -38.65 -9.63 -17.46
CA ARG A 10 -39.69 -9.81 -16.43
C ARG A 10 -39.83 -8.61 -15.52
N ALA A 11 -38.72 -8.08 -15.01
CA ALA A 11 -38.72 -6.89 -14.16
C ALA A 11 -39.31 -5.67 -14.90
N THR A 12 -39.07 -5.55 -16.21
CA THR A 12 -39.61 -4.46 -17.03
C THR A 12 -41.13 -4.59 -17.23
N ILE A 13 -41.62 -5.81 -17.43
CA ILE A 13 -43.06 -6.09 -17.55
C ILE A 13 -43.76 -5.82 -16.21
N GLU A 14 -43.20 -6.33 -15.10
CA GLU A 14 -43.72 -6.08 -13.75
C GLU A 14 -43.76 -4.59 -13.42
N TRP A 15 -42.71 -3.84 -13.77
CA TRP A 15 -42.67 -2.39 -13.60
C TRP A 15 -43.79 -1.67 -14.34
N ASN A 16 -44.06 -2.06 -15.59
CA ASN A 16 -45.08 -1.42 -16.40
C ASN A 16 -46.52 -1.70 -15.91
N LEU A 17 -46.72 -2.82 -15.21
CA LEU A 17 -48.00 -3.22 -14.62
C LEU A 17 -48.32 -2.49 -13.30
N LEU A 18 -47.34 -1.85 -12.66
CA LEU A 18 -47.55 -1.07 -11.45
C LEU A 18 -48.33 0.23 -11.73
N SER A 19 -49.24 0.58 -10.82
CA SER A 19 -49.93 1.87 -10.82
C SER A 19 -48.98 3.04 -10.54
N SER A 20 -49.41 4.28 -10.82
CA SER A 20 -48.59 5.48 -10.55
C SER A 20 -48.17 5.58 -9.08
N ASP A 21 -49.09 5.30 -8.15
CA ASP A 21 -48.83 5.37 -6.71
C ASP A 21 -47.82 4.29 -6.26
N GLU A 22 -47.88 3.10 -6.84
CA GLU A 22 -46.94 2.01 -6.56
C GLU A 22 -45.54 2.29 -7.12
N LYS A 23 -45.46 2.90 -8.30
CA LYS A 23 -44.18 3.36 -8.88
C LYS A 23 -43.54 4.45 -8.03
N GLU A 24 -44.33 5.39 -7.51
CA GLU A 24 -43.86 6.47 -6.65
C GLU A 24 -43.40 5.96 -5.28
N ASN A 25 -44.13 5.00 -4.69
CA ASN A 25 -43.72 4.29 -3.49
C ASN A 25 -42.43 3.48 -3.72
N TYR A 26 -42.31 2.79 -4.86
CA TYR A 26 -41.09 2.09 -5.24
C TYR A 26 -39.90 3.05 -5.37
N ASN A 27 -40.08 4.18 -6.07
CA ASN A 27 -39.04 5.20 -6.22
C ASN A 27 -38.61 5.78 -4.87
N SER A 28 -39.56 6.05 -3.97
CA SER A 28 -39.27 6.53 -2.62
C SER A 28 -38.43 5.52 -1.82
N ARG A 29 -38.81 4.24 -1.86
CA ARG A 29 -38.05 3.17 -1.21
C ARG A 29 -36.70 2.91 -1.88
N ALA A 30 -36.60 3.13 -3.19
CA ALA A 30 -35.35 3.00 -3.93
C ALA A 30 -34.35 4.09 -3.55
N VAL A 31 -34.81 5.32 -3.28
CA VAL A 31 -33.95 6.41 -2.79
C VAL A 31 -33.27 6.03 -1.47
N ASP A 32 -33.97 5.37 -0.56
CA ASP A 32 -33.40 4.87 0.70
C ASP A 32 -32.38 3.73 0.51
N ILE A 33 -32.45 3.02 -0.62
CA ILE A 33 -31.55 1.91 -0.96
C ILE A 33 -30.31 2.41 -1.71
N ILE A 34 -30.39 3.57 -2.38
CA ILE A 34 -29.26 4.15 -3.09
C ILE A 34 -28.19 4.52 -2.06
N PRO A 35 -26.99 3.91 -2.12
CA PRO A 35 -25.92 4.27 -1.21
C PRO A 35 -25.59 5.75 -1.40
N PRO A 36 -25.42 6.52 -0.31
CA PRO A 36 -25.05 7.93 -0.40
C PRO A 36 -23.76 8.07 -1.21
N LYS A 37 -23.68 9.17 -1.97
CA LYS A 37 -22.49 9.47 -2.77
C LYS A 37 -21.29 9.65 -1.86
N PHE A 38 -20.09 9.48 -2.41
CA PHE A 38 -18.86 9.58 -1.62
C PHE A 38 -18.76 10.92 -0.87
N ASP A 39 -19.15 12.01 -1.52
CA ASP A 39 -19.09 13.37 -0.96
C ASP A 39 -20.12 13.63 0.15
N GLU A 40 -21.16 12.80 0.25
CA GLU A 40 -22.23 12.88 1.25
C GLU A 40 -21.91 12.07 2.52
N LEU A 41 -20.83 11.27 2.49
CA LEU A 41 -20.39 10.46 3.62
C LEU A 41 -19.60 11.30 4.64
N SER A 42 -19.65 10.92 5.93
CA SER A 42 -18.76 11.50 6.95
C SER A 42 -17.29 11.19 6.65
N ALA A 43 -16.35 12.01 7.17
CA ALA A 43 -14.92 11.79 6.97
C ALA A 43 -14.45 10.39 7.40
N GLU A 44 -15.02 9.84 8.47
CA GLU A 44 -14.74 8.48 8.94
C GLU A 44 -15.28 7.43 7.94
N ALA A 45 -16.51 7.61 7.46
CA ALA A 45 -17.12 6.71 6.50
C ALA A 45 -16.41 6.75 5.14
N GLN A 46 -15.94 7.92 4.71
CA GLN A 46 -15.10 8.09 3.52
C GLN A 46 -13.79 7.33 3.65
N LYS A 47 -13.08 7.44 4.78
CA LYS A 47 -11.85 6.69 5.05
C LYS A 47 -12.07 5.18 5.03
N VAL A 48 -13.19 4.71 5.59
CA VAL A 48 -13.58 3.29 5.54
C VAL A 48 -13.83 2.86 4.09
N LYS A 49 -14.57 3.67 3.31
CA LYS A 49 -14.86 3.38 1.90
C LYS A 49 -13.58 3.32 1.06
N ILE A 50 -12.67 4.29 1.20
CA ILE A 50 -11.34 4.30 0.56
C ILE A 50 -10.58 3.01 0.92
N SER A 51 -10.53 2.66 2.21
CA SER A 51 -9.86 1.45 2.68
C SER A 51 -10.44 0.17 2.08
N MET A 52 -11.76 0.07 1.97
CA MET A 52 -12.42 -1.07 1.33
C MET A 52 -12.15 -1.14 -0.17
N THR A 53 -12.23 -0.02 -0.88
CA THR A 53 -11.94 0.05 -2.32
C THR A 53 -10.48 -0.31 -2.60
N ARG A 54 -9.54 0.22 -1.81
CA ARG A 54 -8.12 -0.11 -1.88
C ARG A 54 -7.86 -1.61 -1.76
N ARG A 55 -8.55 -2.30 -0.83
CA ARG A 55 -8.45 -3.77 -0.71
C ARG A 55 -8.92 -4.49 -1.97
N LYS A 56 -9.97 -4.01 -2.63
CA LYS A 56 -10.44 -4.57 -3.90
C LYS A 56 -9.42 -4.38 -5.02
N ILE A 57 -8.82 -3.19 -5.12
CA ILE A 57 -7.74 -2.92 -6.09
C ILE A 57 -6.56 -3.86 -5.87
N ILE A 58 -6.12 -4.04 -4.62
CA ILE A 58 -5.02 -4.97 -4.29
C ILE A 58 -5.39 -6.41 -4.66
N ALA A 59 -6.63 -6.83 -4.43
CA ALA A 59 -7.09 -8.17 -4.82
C ALA A 59 -7.07 -8.35 -6.34
N LEU A 60 -7.54 -7.35 -7.10
CA LEU A 60 -7.48 -7.34 -8.56
C LEU A 60 -6.04 -7.35 -9.09
N CYS A 61 -5.12 -6.61 -8.47
CA CYS A 61 -3.71 -6.64 -8.86
C CYS A 61 -3.14 -8.07 -8.77
N LYS A 62 -3.47 -8.81 -7.70
CA LYS A 62 -3.04 -10.20 -7.52
C LYS A 62 -3.69 -11.15 -8.53
N GLU A 63 -4.95 -10.90 -8.87
CA GLU A 63 -5.64 -11.66 -9.91
C GLU A 63 -4.96 -11.46 -11.27
N MET A 64 -4.67 -10.22 -11.65
CA MET A 64 -3.97 -9.90 -12.90
C MET A 64 -2.56 -10.49 -12.95
N GLU A 65 -1.84 -10.50 -11.82
CA GLU A 65 -0.53 -11.17 -11.70
C GLU A 65 -0.64 -12.68 -11.96
N SER A 66 -1.74 -13.32 -11.53
CA SER A 66 -1.98 -14.74 -11.82
C SER A 66 -2.21 -15.04 -13.31
N TYR A 67 -2.64 -14.02 -14.08
CA TYR A 67 -2.74 -14.09 -15.54
C TYR A 67 -1.43 -13.75 -16.24
N GLY A 68 -0.34 -13.52 -15.49
CA GLY A 68 0.97 -13.17 -16.02
C GLY A 68 1.12 -11.69 -16.38
N VAL A 69 0.21 -10.82 -15.91
CA VAL A 69 0.27 -9.38 -16.16
C VAL A 69 0.92 -8.68 -14.97
N ASP A 70 2.03 -7.99 -15.22
CA ASP A 70 2.68 -7.12 -14.24
C ASP A 70 1.99 -5.75 -14.21
N LEU A 71 1.52 -5.35 -13.04
CA LEU A 71 0.77 -4.10 -12.85
C LEU A 71 1.33 -3.32 -11.67
N LEU A 72 1.47 -1.99 -11.83
CA LEU A 72 1.77 -1.03 -10.77
C LEU A 72 0.64 -0.02 -10.64
N VAL A 73 0.12 0.14 -9.43
CA VAL A 73 -0.87 1.15 -9.07
C VAL A 73 -0.25 2.11 -8.06
N LEU A 74 -0.28 3.40 -8.38
CA LEU A 74 0.20 4.47 -7.51
C LEU A 74 -0.99 5.29 -7.01
N GLU A 75 -1.07 5.46 -5.70
CA GLU A 75 -2.13 6.19 -5.02
C GLU A 75 -1.52 7.39 -4.30
N ALA A 76 -1.96 8.61 -4.66
CA ALA A 76 -1.61 9.83 -3.94
C ALA A 76 -2.71 10.22 -2.93
N ASP A 77 -2.37 10.27 -1.66
CA ASP A 77 -3.27 10.67 -0.57
C ASP A 77 -2.96 12.12 -0.15
N LYS A 78 -3.87 13.04 -0.49
CA LYS A 78 -3.70 14.48 -0.22
C LYS A 78 -3.82 14.84 1.27
N GLU A 79 -4.44 13.99 2.08
CA GLU A 79 -4.65 14.27 3.52
C GLU A 79 -3.51 13.75 4.40
N ARG A 80 -2.69 12.82 3.90
CA ARG A 80 -1.53 12.32 4.65
C ARG A 80 -0.41 13.36 4.62
N ARG A 81 -0.14 14.02 5.75
CA ARG A 81 1.13 14.75 5.94
C ARG A 81 2.29 13.74 5.93
N GLY A 82 3.02 13.62 4.83
CA GLY A 82 4.24 12.79 4.75
C GLY A 82 4.46 12.08 3.42
N LYS A 83 4.63 10.76 3.44
CA LYS A 83 4.79 9.95 2.21
C LYS A 83 3.45 9.92 1.47
N ASN A 84 3.27 10.88 0.57
CA ASN A 84 1.99 11.13 -0.09
C ASN A 84 1.62 10.03 -1.09
N ILE A 85 2.55 9.15 -1.46
CA ILE A 85 2.35 8.13 -2.49
C ILE A 85 2.44 6.73 -1.89
N THR A 86 1.46 5.90 -2.19
CA THR A 86 1.41 4.48 -1.83
C THR A 86 1.36 3.65 -3.12
N ALA A 87 2.15 2.57 -3.19
CA ALA A 87 2.23 1.72 -4.39
C ALA A 87 1.73 0.29 -4.11
N TYR A 88 0.99 -0.28 -5.07
CA TYR A 88 0.45 -1.64 -5.06
C TYR A 88 0.76 -2.32 -6.40
N GLY A 89 1.17 -3.59 -6.40
CA GLY A 89 1.49 -4.26 -7.66
C GLY A 89 2.08 -5.65 -7.51
N SER A 90 2.48 -6.21 -8.65
CA SER A 90 3.25 -7.46 -8.74
C SER A 90 4.69 -7.28 -8.26
N GLU A 91 5.40 -8.38 -8.01
CA GLU A 91 6.80 -8.32 -7.57
C GLU A 91 7.70 -7.60 -8.60
N LYS A 92 7.55 -7.93 -9.89
CA LYS A 92 8.32 -7.26 -10.96
C LYS A 92 7.94 -5.79 -11.13
N ALA A 93 6.68 -5.43 -10.90
CA ALA A 93 6.24 -4.05 -10.94
C ALA A 93 6.87 -3.22 -9.80
N TYR A 94 7.03 -3.83 -8.61
CA TYR A 94 7.79 -3.22 -7.53
C TYR A 94 9.27 -3.10 -7.84
N ASP A 95 9.88 -4.12 -8.43
CA ASP A 95 11.28 -4.02 -8.88
C ASP A 95 11.46 -2.89 -9.91
N PHE A 96 10.53 -2.74 -10.86
CA PHE A 96 10.52 -1.62 -11.79
C PHE A 96 10.44 -0.28 -11.06
N TRP A 97 9.48 -0.11 -10.14
CA TRP A 97 9.33 1.10 -9.35
C TRP A 97 10.57 1.43 -8.51
N ASP A 98 11.16 0.43 -7.86
CA ASP A 98 12.34 0.60 -7.01
C ASP A 98 13.59 0.97 -7.81
N ASN A 99 13.63 0.63 -9.11
CA ASN A 99 14.72 0.96 -10.01
C ASN A 99 14.57 2.32 -10.72
N HIS A 100 13.43 3.00 -10.54
CA HIS A 100 13.14 4.29 -11.17
C HIS A 100 12.82 5.34 -10.10
N ASP A 101 13.88 5.96 -9.56
CA ASP A 101 13.78 6.97 -8.49
C ASP A 101 13.06 8.26 -8.91
N ASP A 102 12.89 8.49 -10.20
CA ASP A 102 12.17 9.62 -10.80
C ASP A 102 10.65 9.43 -10.80
N LEU A 103 10.14 8.20 -10.95
CA LEU A 103 8.69 7.97 -11.07
C LEU A 103 7.89 8.42 -9.85
N GLU A 104 8.40 8.23 -8.63
CA GLU A 104 7.75 8.72 -7.41
C GLU A 104 7.61 10.23 -7.41
N TRP A 105 8.67 10.91 -7.85
CA TRP A 105 8.68 12.36 -7.94
C TRP A 105 7.80 12.87 -9.08
N GLU A 106 7.91 12.31 -10.28
CA GLU A 106 7.11 12.70 -11.45
C GLU A 106 5.62 12.52 -11.19
N PHE A 107 5.24 11.37 -10.61
CA PHE A 107 3.87 11.12 -10.20
C PHE A 107 3.40 12.12 -9.15
N SER A 108 4.25 12.46 -8.17
CA SER A 108 3.95 13.48 -7.16
C SER A 108 3.72 14.86 -7.79
N CYS A 109 4.62 15.29 -8.69
CA CYS A 109 4.51 16.57 -9.39
C CYS A 109 3.24 16.63 -10.21
N PHE A 110 2.92 15.56 -10.96
CA PHE A 110 1.70 15.46 -11.74
C PHE A 110 0.46 15.63 -10.87
N MET A 111 0.38 14.91 -9.75
CA MET A 111 -0.79 14.96 -8.86
C MET A 111 -0.93 16.28 -8.09
N ASN A 112 0.18 16.96 -7.82
CA ASN A 112 0.22 18.25 -7.11
C ASN A 112 0.19 19.47 -8.05
N GLY A 113 0.20 19.26 -9.37
CA GLY A 113 0.21 20.35 -10.36
C GLY A 113 1.52 21.15 -10.40
N VAL A 114 2.62 20.58 -9.93
CA VAL A 114 3.94 21.23 -9.93
C VAL A 114 4.62 21.02 -11.28
N SER A 115 5.10 22.10 -11.92
CA SER A 115 5.81 22.02 -13.21
C SER A 115 7.13 21.25 -13.10
N THR A 116 7.30 20.23 -13.94
CA THR A 116 8.53 19.42 -14.02
C THR A 116 9.71 20.17 -14.64
N LYS A 117 9.47 21.30 -15.31
CA LYS A 117 10.53 22.06 -16.01
C LYS A 117 11.45 22.82 -15.05
N GLU A 118 10.95 23.32 -13.93
CA GLU A 118 11.72 24.12 -12.97
C GLU A 118 12.55 23.25 -12.00
N ASN A 119 12.07 22.03 -11.69
CA ASN A 119 12.73 21.11 -10.75
C ASN A 119 13.66 20.07 -11.42
N ARG A 120 13.89 20.19 -12.73
CA ARG A 120 14.76 19.29 -13.50
C ARG A 120 16.19 19.14 -12.91
N PRO A 121 16.83 20.18 -12.34
CA PRO A 121 18.15 20.04 -11.70
C PRO A 121 18.13 19.07 -10.51
N LEU A 122 17.09 19.14 -9.67
CA LEU A 122 16.92 18.26 -8.49
C LEU A 122 16.75 16.79 -8.90
N LEU A 123 16.08 16.55 -10.03
CA LEU A 123 15.93 15.22 -10.59
C LEU A 123 17.29 14.63 -10.99
N SER A 124 18.16 15.47 -11.56
CA SER A 124 19.49 15.04 -12.00
C SER A 124 20.41 14.69 -10.83
N GLU A 125 20.38 15.47 -9.75
CA GLU A 125 21.16 15.18 -8.53
C GLU A 125 20.70 13.90 -7.83
N ARG A 126 19.38 13.70 -7.72
CA ARG A 126 18.81 12.47 -7.14
C ARG A 126 19.20 11.24 -7.94
N LYS A 127 19.13 11.33 -9.27
CA LYS A 127 19.53 10.25 -10.19
C LYS A 127 21.02 9.96 -10.11
N GLU A 128 21.86 10.98 -9.99
CA GLU A 128 23.30 10.82 -9.81
C GLU A 128 23.60 10.06 -8.51
N VAL A 129 23.03 10.50 -7.38
CA VAL A 129 23.20 9.84 -6.08
C VAL A 129 22.70 8.40 -6.10
N ALA A 130 21.55 8.15 -6.71
CA ALA A 130 21.02 6.81 -6.90
C ALA A 130 21.98 5.90 -7.68
N ASN A 131 22.55 6.40 -8.77
CA ASN A 131 23.52 5.66 -9.58
C ASN A 131 24.80 5.36 -8.79
N LEU A 132 25.31 6.33 -8.03
CA LEU A 132 26.49 6.14 -7.19
C LEU A 132 26.23 5.05 -6.13
N LEU A 133 25.06 5.06 -5.47
CA LEU A 133 24.67 4.05 -4.48
C LEU A 133 24.54 2.66 -5.11
N ASN A 134 23.88 2.57 -6.27
CA ASN A 134 23.74 1.32 -7.02
C ASN A 134 25.09 0.77 -7.48
N ASN A 135 25.99 1.62 -7.97
CA ASN A 135 27.34 1.23 -8.34
C ASN A 135 28.14 0.74 -7.13
N ARG A 136 28.05 1.44 -6.00
CA ARG A 136 28.70 1.04 -4.76
C ARG A 136 28.20 -0.33 -4.28
N PHE A 137 26.89 -0.56 -4.33
CA PHE A 137 26.29 -1.85 -4.00
C PHE A 137 26.74 -2.98 -4.93
N ARG A 138 26.80 -2.73 -6.25
CA ARG A 138 27.31 -3.69 -7.26
C ARG A 138 28.76 -4.08 -7.00
N CYS A 139 29.63 -3.11 -6.72
CA CYS A 139 31.05 -3.33 -6.49
C CYS A 139 31.31 -4.25 -5.29
N MET A 140 30.40 -4.29 -4.31
CA MET A 140 30.55 -5.13 -3.13
C MET A 140 30.21 -6.61 -3.37
N LYS A 141 29.57 -6.96 -4.49
CA LYS A 141 29.23 -8.35 -4.88
C LYS A 141 28.46 -9.14 -3.80
N ILE A 142 27.70 -8.44 -2.95
CA ILE A 142 26.97 -9.03 -1.81
C ILE A 142 25.66 -9.70 -2.27
N ALA A 143 25.07 -9.20 -3.35
CA ALA A 143 23.84 -9.71 -3.93
C ALA A 143 23.97 -9.84 -5.45
N THR A 144 23.16 -10.73 -6.03
CA THR A 144 22.96 -10.86 -7.49
C THR A 144 22.20 -9.68 -8.09
N ARG A 145 21.68 -8.78 -7.26
CA ARG A 145 20.91 -7.61 -7.66
C ARG A 145 21.83 -6.45 -8.03
N SER A 146 21.46 -5.75 -9.09
CA SER A 146 22.16 -4.56 -9.57
C SER A 146 21.70 -3.27 -8.88
N THR A 147 20.68 -3.31 -8.03
CA THR A 147 20.11 -2.13 -7.38
C THR A 147 19.99 -2.30 -5.88
N VAL A 148 20.08 -1.17 -5.16
CA VAL A 148 20.00 -1.14 -3.70
C VAL A 148 18.59 -1.55 -3.24
N PRO A 149 18.46 -2.63 -2.46
CA PRO A 149 17.14 -3.12 -2.04
C PRO A 149 16.64 -2.35 -0.81
N TYR A 150 16.17 -1.11 -1.02
CA TYR A 150 15.73 -0.19 0.06
C TYR A 150 14.73 -0.83 1.03
N LYS A 151 13.80 -1.65 0.51
CA LYS A 151 12.83 -2.39 1.34
C LYS A 151 13.53 -3.38 2.29
N GLN A 152 14.47 -4.15 1.79
CA GLN A 152 15.21 -5.14 2.59
C GLN A 152 16.12 -4.47 3.63
N ILE A 153 16.67 -3.29 3.32
CA ILE A 153 17.38 -2.45 4.28
C ILE A 153 16.44 -2.00 5.40
N SER A 154 15.25 -1.51 5.05
CA SER A 154 14.24 -1.10 6.05
C SER A 154 13.72 -2.26 6.90
N GLU A 155 13.76 -3.48 6.38
CA GLU A 155 13.40 -4.72 7.07
C GLU A 155 14.57 -5.31 7.89
N GLY A 156 15.77 -4.70 7.83
CA GLY A 156 16.95 -5.11 8.59
C GLY A 156 17.76 -6.27 7.99
N LEU A 157 17.48 -6.65 6.74
CA LEU A 157 18.21 -7.73 6.03
C LEU A 157 19.57 -7.25 5.51
N PHE A 158 19.73 -5.95 5.34
CA PHE A 158 20.98 -5.30 4.95
C PHE A 158 21.27 -4.16 5.92
N GLU A 159 22.51 -4.10 6.39
CA GLU A 159 23.04 -3.01 7.19
C GLU A 159 23.80 -2.04 6.26
N VAL A 160 23.64 -0.74 6.48
CA VAL A 160 24.40 0.31 5.80
C VAL A 160 25.31 0.97 6.82
N ARG A 161 26.61 1.00 6.55
CA ARG A 161 27.65 1.62 7.38
C ARG A 161 28.35 2.75 6.63
N GLY A 162 29.09 3.58 7.36
CA GLY A 162 29.79 4.73 6.79
C GLY A 162 28.87 5.90 6.41
N LEU A 163 27.67 5.94 6.99
CA LEU A 163 26.78 7.09 6.85
C LEU A 163 27.24 8.24 7.77
N PRO A 164 27.03 9.50 7.36
CA PRO A 164 27.29 10.65 8.22
C PRO A 164 26.56 10.54 9.56
N ASN A 165 27.16 11.08 10.64
CA ASN A 165 26.58 11.02 11.98
C ASN A 165 25.15 11.63 12.00
N GLY A 166 24.18 10.86 12.49
CA GLY A 166 22.78 11.29 12.57
C GLY A 166 21.98 11.15 11.25
N PHE A 167 22.58 10.62 10.19
CA PHE A 167 21.92 10.39 8.91
C PHE A 167 21.22 9.02 8.87
N TYR A 168 19.95 9.00 8.48
CA TYR A 168 19.20 7.77 8.25
C TYR A 168 19.20 7.41 6.76
N PHE A 169 19.57 6.16 6.44
CA PHE A 169 19.54 5.71 5.06
C PHE A 169 18.11 5.69 4.51
N LYS A 170 17.88 6.45 3.44
CA LYS A 170 16.60 6.54 2.74
C LYS A 170 16.84 6.64 1.23
N LYS A 171 15.78 6.48 0.44
CA LYS A 171 15.85 6.66 -1.01
C LYS A 171 16.30 8.09 -1.34
N PRO A 172 17.13 8.30 -2.39
CA PRO A 172 17.53 9.63 -2.84
C PRO A 172 16.33 10.54 -3.16
N SER A 173 15.22 9.97 -3.65
CA SER A 173 13.97 10.69 -3.89
C SER A 173 13.36 11.32 -2.62
N ALA A 174 13.64 10.75 -1.45
CA ALA A 174 13.17 11.22 -0.14
C ALA A 174 14.22 12.07 0.62
N CYS A 175 15.39 12.31 0.03
CA CYS A 175 16.41 13.20 0.57
C CYS A 175 16.13 14.66 0.18
N ALA A 176 16.41 15.57 1.11
CA ALA A 176 16.60 16.98 0.85
C ALA A 176 17.89 17.21 0.06
N ILE A 177 18.04 18.39 -0.54
CA ILE A 177 19.19 18.73 -1.39
C ILE A 177 20.50 18.61 -0.62
N TRP A 178 20.56 19.23 0.57
CA TRP A 178 21.74 19.18 1.43
C TRP A 178 22.09 17.74 1.87
N GLU A 179 21.09 16.87 2.01
CA GLU A 179 21.29 15.44 2.33
C GLU A 179 21.90 14.69 1.15
N LEU A 180 21.54 15.05 -0.09
CA LEU A 180 22.12 14.46 -1.31
C LEU A 180 23.61 14.84 -1.42
N ASP A 181 23.95 16.11 -1.21
CA ASP A 181 25.35 16.57 -1.25
C ASP A 181 26.19 15.93 -0.15
N LEU A 182 25.66 15.84 1.06
CA LEU A 182 26.34 15.17 2.17
C LEU A 182 26.58 13.68 1.87
N LEU A 183 25.59 13.02 1.24
CA LEU A 183 25.74 11.63 0.83
C LEU A 183 26.84 11.48 -0.21
N LYS A 184 26.87 12.37 -1.24
CA LYS A 184 27.92 12.39 -2.27
C LYS A 184 29.32 12.47 -1.67
N GLN A 185 29.52 13.33 -0.67
CA GLN A 185 30.81 13.52 -0.01
C GLN A 185 31.31 12.27 0.74
N HIS A 186 30.40 11.45 1.27
CA HIS A 186 30.75 10.26 2.06
C HIS A 186 30.53 8.95 1.27
N MET A 187 30.34 9.00 -0.05
CA MET A 187 30.04 7.81 -0.86
C MET A 187 31.13 6.73 -0.79
N ASP A 188 32.39 7.15 -0.64
CA ASP A 188 33.51 6.23 -0.56
C ASP A 188 33.57 5.47 0.77
N ASP A 189 32.98 6.03 1.82
CA ASP A 189 32.88 5.42 3.15
C ASP A 189 31.65 4.51 3.27
N ILE A 190 30.62 4.76 2.45
CA ILE A 190 29.38 3.98 2.50
C ILE A 190 29.66 2.52 2.11
N THR A 191 29.26 1.62 3.00
CA THR A 191 29.37 0.17 2.83
C THR A 191 28.05 -0.52 3.14
N PHE A 192 27.68 -1.47 2.29
CA PHE A 192 26.53 -2.33 2.49
C PHE A 192 27.01 -3.65 3.05
N MET A 193 26.24 -4.26 3.94
CA MET A 193 26.52 -5.59 4.45
C MET A 193 25.22 -6.38 4.55
N LYS A 194 25.25 -7.64 4.11
CA LYS A 194 24.11 -8.53 4.31
C LYS A 194 24.10 -9.01 5.76
N CYS A 195 23.04 -8.69 6.49
CA CYS A 195 22.84 -9.24 7.82
C CYS A 195 22.57 -10.74 7.68
N ARG A 196 23.44 -11.59 8.25
CA ARG A 196 23.08 -13.00 8.44
C ARG A 196 21.98 -13.06 9.49
N PRO A 197 20.95 -13.91 9.33
CA PRO A 197 20.00 -14.18 10.39
C PRO A 197 20.67 -15.07 11.46
N ALA A 198 21.67 -14.57 12.16
CA ALA A 198 22.28 -15.20 13.35
C ALA A 198 23.25 -14.24 14.04
N ASN A 199 22.72 -13.38 14.91
CA ASN A 199 23.18 -13.15 16.28
C ASN A 199 22.41 -11.95 16.84
N VAL A 200 21.28 -12.29 17.47
CA VAL A 200 20.33 -11.37 18.09
C VAL A 200 21.04 -10.63 19.22
N SER A 201 21.35 -9.36 19.02
CA SER A 201 21.86 -8.49 20.08
C SER A 201 20.78 -8.29 21.15
N SER A 202 21.14 -8.08 22.42
CA SER A 202 20.18 -8.08 23.55
C SER A 202 19.02 -7.08 23.42
N ASN A 203 19.13 -6.02 22.61
CA ASN A 203 18.01 -5.11 22.32
C ASN A 203 16.98 -5.72 21.35
N ASP A 204 17.40 -6.63 20.46
CA ASP A 204 16.52 -7.29 19.50
C ASP A 204 15.66 -8.38 20.16
N HIS A 205 16.10 -8.96 21.28
CA HIS A 205 15.27 -9.87 22.06
C HIS A 205 14.01 -9.17 22.58
N GLN A 206 14.11 -7.91 23.00
CA GLN A 206 12.96 -7.16 23.49
C GLN A 206 11.99 -6.80 22.34
N VAL A 207 12.52 -6.48 21.16
CA VAL A 207 11.71 -6.22 19.95
C VAL A 207 11.07 -7.50 19.42
N MET A 208 11.79 -8.63 19.44
CA MET A 208 11.29 -9.94 19.05
C MET A 208 10.22 -10.45 20.03
N LEU A 209 10.43 -10.28 21.33
CA LEU A 209 9.43 -10.58 22.36
C LEU A 209 8.19 -9.69 22.21
N GLN A 210 8.33 -8.39 21.89
CA GLN A 210 7.19 -7.53 21.58
C GLN A 210 6.45 -7.98 20.31
N LYS A 211 7.17 -8.38 19.26
CA LYS A 211 6.58 -8.90 18.02
C LYS A 211 5.81 -10.21 18.29
N MET A 212 6.42 -11.14 19.02
CA MET A 212 5.78 -12.39 19.44
C MET A 212 4.56 -12.12 20.31
N TYR A 213 4.66 -11.23 21.30
CA TYR A 213 3.54 -10.85 22.17
C TYR A 213 2.38 -10.25 21.37
N ARG A 214 2.64 -9.31 20.44
CA ARG A 214 1.61 -8.75 19.55
C ARG A 214 0.96 -9.83 18.68
N GLN A 215 1.72 -10.80 18.21
CA GLN A 215 1.20 -11.90 17.40
C GLN A 215 0.33 -12.84 18.23
N LEU A 216 0.74 -13.16 19.45
CA LEU A 216 -0.03 -13.95 20.40
C LEU A 216 -1.35 -13.25 20.77
N CYS A 217 -1.31 -11.95 21.08
CA CYS A 217 -2.50 -11.14 21.34
C CYS A 217 -3.47 -11.16 20.16
N ARG A 218 -2.97 -11.07 18.91
CA ARG A 218 -3.81 -11.16 17.71
C ARG A 218 -4.44 -12.54 17.55
N GLN A 219 -3.72 -13.62 17.88
CA GLN A 219 -4.26 -14.98 17.81
C GLN A 219 -5.34 -15.21 18.88
N LEU A 220 -5.07 -14.80 20.12
CA LEU A 220 -6.05 -14.87 21.22
C LEU A 220 -7.29 -14.05 20.93
N PHE A 221 -7.13 -12.83 20.40
CA PHE A 221 -8.27 -11.99 19.99
C PHE A 221 -9.09 -12.64 18.88
N ARG A 222 -8.45 -13.28 17.89
CA ARG A 222 -9.17 -14.04 16.84
C ARG A 222 -9.90 -15.24 17.42
N GLN A 223 -9.34 -15.94 18.41
CA GLN A 223 -10.01 -17.05 19.09
C GLN A 223 -11.22 -16.57 19.89
N MET A 224 -11.08 -15.49 20.66
CA MET A 224 -12.22 -14.88 21.37
C MET A 224 -13.33 -14.45 20.41
N LEU A 225 -12.98 -13.83 19.29
CA LEU A 225 -13.98 -13.45 18.27
C LEU A 225 -14.68 -14.67 17.66
N ARG A 226 -14.02 -15.83 17.54
CA ARG A 226 -14.68 -17.08 17.12
C ARG A 226 -15.65 -17.59 18.17
N GLN A 227 -15.20 -17.66 19.44
CA GLN A 227 -16.07 -18.10 20.54
C GLN A 227 -17.28 -17.20 20.74
N MET A 228 -17.11 -15.88 20.59
CA MET A 228 -18.23 -14.93 20.62
C MET A 228 -19.23 -15.15 19.48
N LYS A 229 -18.75 -15.46 18.26
CA LYS A 229 -19.63 -15.79 17.14
C LYS A 229 -20.38 -17.11 17.38
N GLU A 230 -19.68 -18.11 17.90
CA GLU A 230 -20.28 -19.41 18.27
C GLU A 230 -21.35 -19.24 19.36
N HIS A 231 -21.09 -18.44 20.39
CA HIS A 231 -22.08 -18.15 21.43
C HIS A 231 -23.29 -17.36 20.93
N GLN A 232 -23.11 -16.39 20.03
CA GLN A 232 -24.22 -15.67 19.39
C GLN A 232 -25.07 -16.57 18.48
N THR A 233 -24.49 -17.60 17.87
CA THR A 233 -25.25 -18.59 17.10
C THR A 233 -26.03 -19.55 18.00
N THR A 234 -25.50 -19.92 19.18
CA THR A 234 -26.20 -20.81 20.12
C THR A 234 -27.32 -20.13 20.91
N THR A 235 -27.28 -18.81 21.12
CA THR A 235 -28.36 -18.08 21.81
C THR A 235 -29.56 -17.75 20.91
N LYS A 236 -29.42 -17.86 19.59
CA LYS A 236 -30.54 -17.65 18.64
C LYS A 236 -31.37 -18.90 18.37
N TYR A 237 -31.03 -20.05 18.95
CA TYR A 237 -31.79 -21.30 18.83
C TYR A 237 -32.07 -21.90 20.22
N ARG A 238 -32.96 -21.27 20.98
CA ARG A 238 -33.77 -21.98 21.99
C ARG A 238 -35.17 -22.11 21.42
N PRO A 239 -35.60 -23.29 20.94
CA PRO A 239 -37.01 -23.52 20.68
C PRO A 239 -37.74 -23.41 22.03
N ARG A 240 -38.77 -22.58 22.08
CA ARG A 240 -39.73 -22.58 23.19
C ARG A 240 -40.46 -23.92 23.14
N ASN A 241 -40.26 -24.74 24.15
CA ASN A 241 -41.24 -25.76 24.55
C ASN A 241 -42.35 -25.07 25.34
#